data_AF-A0A7W1D194-F1
#
_entry.id   AF-A0A7W1D194-F1
#
_cell.length_a   1.000
_cell.length_b   1.000
_cell.length_c   1.000
_cell.angle_alpha   90.00
_cell.angle_beta   90.00
_cell.angle_gamma   90.00
#
_symmetry.space_group_name_H-M   'P 1'
#
loop_
_entity.id
_entity.type
_entity.pdbx_description
1 polymer ?
#
loop_
_entity_poly.entity_id
_entity_poly.type
_entity_poly.pdbx_seq_one_letter_code
_entity_poly.pdbx_strand_id
1 'polypeptide(L)'
;QALLFIAVHRGLFGTYMVSIFAPNHKAMPLLERDSKVDFLRRQVLTSRNVIAHPITDFCYGGLNYQIEHHLFPRLPRNKLREAQPIIRGFCQDHCIAYHETSVLQSYREILQHLHEVGAPLREARKMR
;
A
#
# COMPACT_ATOMS: atom_id res chain seq x y z
N GLN A 1 -19.68 15.78 26.55
CA GLN A 1 -18.25 15.95 26.20
C GLN A 1 -17.60 14.64 25.72
N ALA A 2 -17.81 13.50 26.39
CA ALA A 2 -17.23 12.20 25.98
C ALA A 2 -17.61 11.76 24.54
N LEU A 3 -18.88 11.88 24.13
CA LEU A 3 -19.30 11.50 22.77
C LEU A 3 -18.63 12.35 21.68
N LEU A 4 -18.51 13.65 21.90
CA LEU A 4 -17.83 14.57 20.99
C LEU A 4 -16.34 14.20 20.88
N PHE A 5 -15.68 13.93 22.01
CA PHE A 5 -14.29 13.45 22.02
C PHE A 5 -14.13 12.16 21.22
N ILE A 6 -15.00 11.17 21.42
CA ILE A 6 -14.97 9.90 20.70
C ILE A 6 -15.15 10.13 19.19
N ALA A 7 -16.13 10.95 18.79
CA ALA A 7 -16.39 11.23 17.38
C ALA A 7 -15.16 11.88 16.70
N VAL A 8 -14.59 12.92 17.34
CA VAL A 8 -13.41 13.62 16.82
C VAL A 8 -12.20 12.68 16.76
N HIS A 9 -11.92 11.97 17.85
CA HIS A 9 -10.78 11.05 17.91
C HIS A 9 -10.89 9.95 16.85
N ARG A 10 -12.06 9.31 16.70
CA ARG A 10 -12.28 8.25 15.71
C ARG A 10 -12.22 8.78 14.29
N GLY A 11 -12.76 9.97 14.03
CA GLY A 11 -12.70 10.62 12.71
C GLY A 11 -11.25 10.93 12.31
N LEU A 12 -10.49 11.56 13.21
CA LEU A 12 -9.09 11.90 12.95
C LEU A 12 -8.21 10.65 12.81
N PHE A 13 -8.34 9.70 13.74
CA PHE A 13 -7.57 8.46 13.71
C PHE A 13 -7.88 7.62 12.47
N GLY A 14 -9.17 7.46 12.12
CA GLY A 14 -9.58 6.74 10.92
C GLY A 14 -9.04 7.39 9.64
N THR A 15 -9.11 8.73 9.55
CA THR A 15 -8.55 9.48 8.43
C THR A 15 -7.04 9.26 8.32
N TYR A 16 -6.31 9.43 9.42
CA TYR A 16 -4.87 9.19 9.48
C TYR A 16 -4.50 7.76 9.04
N MET A 17 -5.21 6.75 9.56
CA MET A 17 -4.97 5.35 9.21
C MET A 17 -5.20 5.10 7.72
N VAL A 18 -6.31 5.58 7.14
CA VAL A 18 -6.54 5.45 5.69
C VAL A 18 -5.42 6.14 4.89
N SER A 19 -5.00 7.32 5.32
CA SER A 19 -3.98 8.11 4.64
C SER A 19 -2.59 7.47 4.61
N ILE A 20 -2.26 6.58 5.55
CA ILE A 20 -0.96 5.89 5.60
C ILE A 20 -1.06 4.43 5.13
N PHE A 21 -2.24 3.79 5.20
CA PHE A 21 -2.42 2.42 4.70
C PHE A 21 -2.66 2.36 3.20
N ALA A 22 -3.52 3.23 2.66
CA ALA A 22 -3.87 3.21 1.25
C ALA A 22 -2.66 3.29 0.32
N PRO A 23 -1.65 4.16 0.57
CA PRO A 23 -0.46 4.27 -0.27
C PRO A 23 0.38 2.99 -0.38
N ASN A 24 0.19 2.00 0.50
CA ASN A 24 1.02 0.80 0.54
C ASN A 24 0.44 -0.40 -0.23
N HIS A 25 -0.84 -0.36 -0.63
CA HIS A 25 -1.46 -1.54 -1.29
C HIS A 25 -2.71 -1.25 -2.15
N LYS A 26 -3.13 0.01 -2.33
CA LYS A 26 -4.21 0.35 -3.25
C LYS A 26 -3.69 0.55 -4.68
N ALA A 27 -4.56 0.35 -5.66
CA ALA A 27 -4.23 0.41 -7.10
C ALA A 27 -3.08 -0.53 -7.50
N MET A 28 -3.06 -1.72 -6.91
CA MET A 28 -2.16 -2.81 -7.28
C MET A 28 -2.91 -3.82 -8.18
N PRO A 29 -2.19 -4.65 -8.95
CA PRO A 29 -2.77 -5.72 -9.75
C PRO A 29 -3.75 -6.58 -8.95
N LEU A 30 -4.93 -6.78 -9.52
CA LEU A 30 -5.91 -7.73 -9.00
C LEU A 30 -5.57 -9.11 -9.56
N LEU A 31 -5.30 -10.06 -8.68
CA LEU A 31 -5.11 -11.45 -9.09
C LEU A 31 -6.47 -12.12 -9.28
N GLU A 32 -6.63 -12.81 -10.41
CA GLU A 32 -7.80 -13.65 -10.65
C GLU A 32 -7.92 -14.75 -9.58
N ARG A 33 -9.13 -15.23 -9.33
CA ARG A 33 -9.38 -16.27 -8.31
C ARG A 33 -8.54 -17.53 -8.53
N ASP A 34 -8.37 -17.93 -9.79
CA ASP A 34 -7.67 -19.16 -10.17
C ASP A 34 -6.18 -18.92 -10.51
N SER A 35 -5.66 -17.74 -10.19
CA SER A 35 -4.27 -17.37 -10.43
C SER A 35 -3.32 -18.24 -9.62
N LYS A 36 -2.45 -18.98 -10.31
CA LYS A 36 -1.41 -19.85 -9.71
C LYS A 36 -0.15 -19.10 -9.24
N VAL A 37 -0.32 -17.86 -8.79
CA VAL A 37 0.79 -17.04 -8.28
C VAL A 37 1.17 -17.50 -6.87
N ASP A 38 2.45 -17.83 -6.69
CA ASP A 38 3.01 -18.26 -5.40
C ASP A 38 2.92 -17.17 -4.32
N PHE A 39 3.12 -17.56 -3.06
CA PHE A 39 2.97 -16.65 -1.92
C PHE A 39 3.87 -15.40 -2.04
N LEU A 40 5.14 -15.56 -2.41
CA LEU A 40 6.09 -14.45 -2.52
C LEU A 40 5.62 -13.46 -3.58
N ARG A 41 5.38 -13.94 -4.80
CA ARG A 41 4.91 -13.10 -5.91
C ARG A 41 3.58 -12.44 -5.58
N ARG A 42 2.68 -13.13 -4.89
CA ARG A 42 1.41 -12.55 -4.43
C ARG A 42 1.68 -11.35 -3.53
N GLN A 43 2.47 -11.50 -2.47
CA GLN A 43 2.71 -10.39 -1.54
C GLN A 43 3.47 -9.23 -2.19
N VAL A 44 4.49 -9.52 -3.03
CA VAL A 44 5.32 -8.49 -3.66
C VAL A 44 4.54 -7.76 -4.76
N LEU A 45 3.86 -8.47 -5.66
CA LEU A 45 3.21 -7.87 -6.83
C LEU A 45 1.89 -7.17 -6.48
N THR A 46 1.22 -7.54 -5.39
CA THR A 46 -0.05 -6.89 -4.98
C THR A 46 0.13 -5.85 -3.87
N SER A 47 1.36 -5.48 -3.54
CA SER A 47 1.69 -4.47 -2.53
C SER A 47 2.76 -3.52 -3.07
N ARG A 48 3.02 -2.44 -2.35
CA ARG A 48 4.13 -1.53 -2.64
C ARG A 48 4.71 -0.96 -1.35
N ASN A 49 5.95 -0.53 -1.42
CA ASN A 49 6.56 0.24 -0.36
C ASN A 49 6.51 1.74 -0.65
N VAL A 50 6.58 2.51 0.43
CA VAL A 50 6.80 3.95 0.37
C VAL A 50 8.25 4.23 0.76
N ILE A 51 8.93 5.08 -0.01
CA ILE A 51 10.34 5.44 0.23
C ILE A 51 10.55 5.86 1.69
N ALA A 52 11.50 5.20 2.33
CA ALA A 52 11.88 5.44 3.71
C ALA A 52 12.59 6.80 3.88
N HIS A 53 12.20 7.52 4.92
CA HIS A 53 12.82 8.74 5.42
C HIS A 53 12.40 8.89 6.89
N PRO A 54 13.19 9.49 7.81
CA PRO A 54 12.79 9.62 9.21
C PRO A 54 11.38 10.17 9.43
N ILE A 55 10.96 11.13 8.61
CA ILE A 55 9.59 11.67 8.62
C ILE A 55 8.57 10.62 8.16
N THR A 56 8.82 9.93 7.03
CA THR A 56 7.93 8.88 6.53
C THR A 56 7.84 7.72 7.52
N ASP A 57 8.97 7.24 8.05
CA ASP A 57 9.02 6.15 9.02
C ASP A 57 8.23 6.51 10.29
N PHE A 58 8.32 7.76 10.77
CA PHE A 58 7.51 8.25 11.89
C PHE A 58 6.02 8.29 11.54
N CYS A 59 5.66 8.94 10.42
CA CYS A 59 4.26 9.09 10.01
C CYS A 59 3.58 7.76 9.68
N TYR A 60 4.30 6.79 9.12
CA TYR A 60 3.79 5.46 8.78
C TYR A 60 3.98 4.46 9.93
N GLY A 61 4.79 4.78 10.93
CA GLY A 61 5.18 3.85 12.00
C GLY A 61 5.84 2.56 11.48
N GLY A 62 6.47 2.58 10.29
CA GLY A 62 6.99 1.37 9.64
C GLY A 62 6.01 0.63 8.73
N LEU A 63 4.81 1.17 8.47
CA LEU A 63 3.89 0.63 7.45
C LEU A 63 4.37 0.89 6.02
N ASN A 64 5.37 1.75 5.83
CA ASN A 64 6.02 1.99 4.54
C ASN A 64 6.81 0.79 4.01
N TYR A 65 6.98 -0.26 4.83
CA TYR A 65 7.61 -1.54 4.49
C TYR A 65 6.56 -2.66 4.37
N GLN A 66 5.53 -2.43 3.56
CA GLN A 66 4.38 -3.32 3.42
C GLN A 66 4.78 -4.69 2.86
N ILE A 67 5.66 -4.72 1.86
CA ILE A 67 6.12 -5.96 1.22
C ILE A 67 6.79 -6.86 2.26
N GLU A 68 7.73 -6.32 3.04
CA GLU A 68 8.44 -7.04 4.10
C GLU A 68 7.47 -7.53 5.18
N HIS A 69 6.52 -6.67 5.58
CA HIS A 69 5.53 -7.01 6.59
C HIS A 69 4.62 -8.17 6.14
N HIS A 70 4.20 -8.17 4.88
CA HIS A 70 3.35 -9.23 4.33
C HIS A 70 4.09 -10.55 4.14
N LEU A 71 5.37 -10.50 3.77
CA LEU A 71 6.20 -11.70 3.67
C LEU A 71 6.53 -12.29 5.05
N PHE A 72 6.76 -11.42 6.03
CA PHE A 72 7.17 -11.80 7.38
C PHE A 72 6.33 -11.07 8.45
N PRO A 73 5.04 -11.42 8.64
CA PRO A 73 4.14 -10.70 9.54
C PRO A 73 4.55 -10.78 11.02
N ARG A 74 5.42 -11.73 11.37
CA ARG A 74 6.00 -11.88 12.71
C ARG A 74 7.30 -11.12 12.90
N LEU A 75 7.89 -10.55 11.85
CA LEU A 75 9.09 -9.75 11.95
C LEU A 75 8.76 -8.42 12.66
N PRO A 76 9.51 -8.04 13.71
CA PRO A 76 9.22 -6.82 14.43
C PRO A 76 9.46 -5.60 13.54
N ARG A 77 8.64 -4.55 13.70
CA ARG A 77 8.60 -3.39 12.79
C ARG A 77 9.95 -2.69 12.64
N ASN A 78 10.74 -2.64 13.71
CA ASN A 78 12.09 -2.06 13.69
C ASN A 78 13.10 -2.85 12.84
N LYS A 79 12.80 -4.09 12.45
CA LYS A 79 13.62 -4.93 11.59
C LYS A 79 13.20 -4.93 10.12
N LEU A 80 12.05 -4.33 9.78
CA LEU A 80 11.57 -4.26 8.40
C LEU A 80 12.54 -3.49 7.49
N ARG A 81 13.12 -2.39 7.99
CA ARG A 81 14.14 -1.62 7.25
C ARG A 81 15.38 -2.43 6.91
N GLU A 82 15.79 -3.33 7.81
CA GLU A 82 16.94 -4.23 7.58
C GLU A 82 16.59 -5.35 6.58
N ALA A 83 15.34 -5.84 6.60
CA ALA A 83 14.87 -6.87 5.68
C ALA A 83 14.70 -6.36 4.24
N GLN A 84 14.30 -5.10 4.07
CA GLN A 84 14.01 -4.51 2.76
C GLN A 84 15.10 -4.74 1.69
N PRO A 85 16.38 -4.38 1.90
CA PRO A 85 17.41 -4.56 0.87
C PRO A 85 17.63 -6.03 0.51
N ILE A 86 17.45 -6.95 1.47
CA ILE A 86 17.58 -8.40 1.25
C ILE A 86 16.46 -8.90 0.35
N ILE A 87 15.21 -8.53 0.66
CA ILE A 87 14.04 -8.92 -0.15
C ILE A 87 14.10 -8.28 -1.54
N ARG A 88 14.50 -7.01 -1.63
CA ARG A 88 14.67 -6.32 -2.92
C ARG A 88 15.72 -7.01 -3.78
N GLY A 89 16.87 -7.36 -3.21
CA GLY A 89 17.92 -8.12 -3.90
C GLY A 89 17.41 -9.48 -4.41
N PHE A 90 16.72 -10.24 -3.56
CA PHE A 90 16.08 -11.49 -3.96
C PHE A 90 15.10 -11.28 -5.12
N CYS A 91 14.24 -10.25 -5.05
CA CYS A 91 13.29 -9.97 -6.12
C CYS A 91 14.01 -9.65 -7.43
N GLN A 92 15.10 -8.87 -7.38
CA GLN A 92 15.91 -8.54 -8.54
C GLN A 92 16.55 -9.79 -9.18
N ASP A 93 17.16 -10.66 -8.38
CA ASP A 93 17.80 -11.89 -8.85
C ASP A 93 16.81 -12.87 -9.52
N HIS A 94 15.55 -12.82 -9.11
CA HIS A 94 14.48 -13.67 -9.62
C HIS A 94 13.53 -12.98 -10.62
N CYS A 95 13.88 -11.79 -11.11
CA CYS A 95 13.08 -11.00 -12.06
C CYS A 95 11.64 -10.72 -11.55
N ILE A 96 11.48 -10.49 -10.25
CA ILE A 96 10.22 -10.12 -9.61
C ILE A 96 10.17 -8.61 -9.46
N ALA A 97 9.14 -7.97 -10.01
CA ALA A 97 8.96 -6.52 -9.90
C ALA A 97 8.69 -6.11 -8.44
N TYR A 98 9.65 -5.45 -7.82
CA TYR A 98 9.52 -4.86 -6.49
C TYR A 98 9.14 -3.38 -6.63
N HIS A 99 7.94 -2.99 -6.20
CA HIS A 99 7.47 -1.61 -6.34
C HIS A 99 7.73 -0.79 -5.07
N GLU A 100 8.55 0.25 -5.18
CA GLU A 100 8.77 1.27 -4.16
C GLU A 100 8.59 2.66 -4.79
N THR A 101 7.87 3.55 -4.11
CA THR A 101 7.56 4.87 -4.67
C THR A 101 7.41 5.95 -3.60
N SER A 102 7.33 7.21 -4.02
CA SER A 102 7.05 8.31 -3.09
C SER A 102 5.56 8.33 -2.69
N VAL A 103 5.25 8.95 -1.54
CA VAL A 103 3.86 9.12 -1.07
C VAL A 103 3.00 9.79 -2.14
N LEU A 104 3.49 10.89 -2.72
CA LEU A 104 2.76 11.66 -3.73
C LEU A 104 2.47 10.83 -4.98
N GLN A 105 3.46 10.08 -5.45
CA GLN A 105 3.31 9.22 -6.61
C GLN A 105 2.33 8.07 -6.34
N SER A 106 2.35 7.46 -5.15
CA SER A 106 1.37 6.43 -4.78
C SER A 106 -0.06 6.99 -4.79
N TYR A 107 -0.28 8.18 -4.24
CA TYR A 107 -1.60 8.83 -4.32
C TYR A 107 -2.03 9.12 -5.75
N ARG A 108 -1.09 9.55 -6.61
CA ARG A 108 -1.36 9.76 -8.03
C ARG A 108 -1.83 8.46 -8.69
N GLU A 109 -1.11 7.36 -8.48
CA GLU A 109 -1.47 6.03 -9.01
C GLU A 109 -2.86 5.59 -8.51
N ILE A 110 -3.17 5.80 -7.24
CA ILE A 110 -4.48 5.47 -6.66
C ILE A 110 -5.60 6.28 -7.33
N LEU A 111 -5.44 7.59 -7.44
CA LEU A 111 -6.45 8.46 -8.04
C LEU A 111 -6.63 8.21 -9.54
N GLN A 112 -5.53 7.95 -10.26
CA GLN A 112 -5.56 7.55 -11.67
C GLN A 112 -6.33 6.24 -11.84
N HIS A 113 -6.01 5.22 -11.06
CA HIS A 113 -6.70 3.94 -11.12
C HIS A 113 -8.20 4.09 -10.82
N LEU A 114 -8.57 4.84 -9.77
CA LEU A 114 -9.98 5.14 -9.46
C LEU A 114 -10.68 5.88 -10.60
N HIS A 115 -9.98 6.81 -11.25
CA HIS A 115 -10.51 7.51 -12.42
C HIS A 115 -10.75 6.55 -13.59
N GLU A 116 -9.82 5.65 -13.88
CA GLU A 116 -9.89 4.66 -14.96
C GLU A 116 -11.04 3.67 -14.74
N VAL A 117 -11.10 3.01 -13.56
CA VAL A 117 -12.16 2.02 -13.27
C VAL A 117 -13.54 2.66 -13.19
N GLY A 118 -13.62 3.95 -12.86
CA GLY A 118 -14.86 4.71 -12.87
C GLY A 118 -15.32 5.19 -14.25
N ALA A 119 -14.49 5.07 -15.31
CA ALA A 119 -14.80 5.61 -16.63
C ALA A 119 -16.10 5.04 -17.24
N PRO A 120 -16.36 3.72 -17.22
CA PRO A 120 -17.60 3.17 -17.77
C PRO A 120 -18.87 3.73 -17.12
N LEU A 121 -18.83 3.97 -15.80
CA LEU A 121 -19.95 4.55 -15.04
C LEU A 121 -20.20 6.02 -15.41
N ARG A 122 -19.14 6.79 -15.66
CA ARG A 122 -19.27 8.20 -16.10
C ARG A 122 -19.85 8.30 -17.50
N GLU A 123 -19.40 7.45 -18.43
CA GLU A 123 -19.92 7.45 -19.79
C GLU A 123 -21.37 6.97 -19.84
N ALA A 124 -21.74 5.92 -19.09
CA ALA A 124 -23.13 5.48 -18.96
C ALA A 124 -24.06 6.57 -18.41
N ARG A 125 -23.57 7.44 -17.52
CA ARG A 125 -24.33 8.59 -17.02
C ARG A 125 -24.52 9.69 -18.07
N LYS A 126 -23.54 9.92 -18.96
CA LYS A 126 -23.63 10.93 -20.03
C LYS A 126 -24.59 10.53 -21.14
N MET A 127 -24.77 9.22 -21.35
CA MET A 127 -25.69 8.65 -22.35
C MET A 127 -27.15 8.58 -21.87
N ARG A 128 -27.42 8.90 -20.59
CA ARG A 128 -28.76 9.05 -20.02
C ARG A 128 -29.16 10.52 -20.00
#